data_AF-A0A0S8EHV1-F1
#
_entry.id   AF-A0A0S8EHV1-F1
#
_cell.length_a   1.000
_cell.length_b   1.000
_cell.length_c   1.000
_cell.angle_alpha   90.00
_cell.angle_beta   90.00
_cell.angle_gamma   90.00
#
_symmetry.space_group_name_H-M   'P 1'
#
loop_
_entity.id
_entity.type
_entity.pdbx_description
1 polymer ?
#
loop_
_entity_poly.entity_id
_entity_poly.type
_entity_poly.pdbx_seq_one_letter_code
_entity_poly.pdbx_strand_id
1 'polypeptide(L)'
;MAETVHAQCGFCRKRFRLRADQLNREVRCPHCKTVVKITPRTETATAAIEALRDAPRPTYPVASSRPRAMSQAAMPNKSVAIVWLVLVGVGFIGVLIGLFVVFGRRGGELIPAVGGDLTGQHFERNEIAPSAGAEA
;
A
#
# COMPACT_ATOMS: atom_id res chain seq x y z
N MET A 1 -32.00 -1.19 -13.63
CA MET A 1 -30.79 -1.79 -14.22
C MET A 1 -29.61 -1.19 -13.47
N ALA A 2 -28.78 -1.99 -12.79
CA ALA A 2 -27.72 -1.45 -11.94
C ALA A 2 -26.51 -1.03 -12.79
N GLU A 3 -26.13 0.24 -12.69
CA GLU A 3 -25.00 0.79 -13.42
C GLU A 3 -23.68 0.30 -12.82
N THR A 4 -22.81 -0.26 -13.66
CA THR A 4 -21.50 -0.78 -13.25
C THR A 4 -20.39 0.14 -13.72
N VAL A 5 -19.52 0.53 -12.80
CA VAL A 5 -18.38 1.40 -13.07
C VAL A 5 -17.09 0.61 -12.97
N HIS A 6 -16.13 0.93 -13.83
CA HIS A 6 -14.79 0.35 -13.79
C HIS A 6 -13.86 1.18 -12.93
N ALA A 7 -13.29 0.58 -11.88
CA ALA A 7 -12.25 1.23 -11.07
C ALA A 7 -10.91 0.49 -11.19
N GLN A 8 -9.82 1.19 -10.88
CA GLN A 8 -8.47 0.64 -10.87
C GLN A 8 -7.94 0.61 -9.43
N CYS A 9 -7.40 -0.54 -9.00
CA CYS A 9 -6.79 -0.65 -7.67
C CYS A 9 -5.46 0.11 -7.61
N GLY A 10 -5.26 0.97 -6.61
CA GLY A 10 -4.00 1.70 -6.42
C GLY A 10 -2.79 0.81 -6.08
N PHE A 11 -3.03 -0.38 -5.52
CA PHE A 11 -1.97 -1.30 -5.09
C PHE A 11 -1.52 -2.24 -6.21
N CYS A 12 -2.46 -3.00 -6.80
CA CYS A 12 -2.15 -4.00 -7.84
C CYS A 12 -2.37 -3.50 -9.28
N ARG A 13 -2.88 -2.27 -9.47
CA ARG A 13 -3.18 -1.61 -10.76
C ARG A 13 -4.13 -2.37 -11.70
N LYS A 14 -4.79 -3.42 -11.23
CA LYS A 14 -5.82 -4.16 -12.00
C LYS A 14 -7.14 -3.41 -11.99
N ARG A 15 -7.87 -3.49 -13.11
CA ARG A 15 -9.22 -2.93 -13.26
C ARG A 15 -10.25 -3.95 -12.81
N PHE A 16 -11.29 -3.51 -12.11
CA PHE A 16 -12.39 -4.35 -11.67
C PHE A 16 -13.72 -3.59 -11.74
N ARG A 17 -14.82 -4.35 -11.82
CA ARG A 17 -16.18 -3.80 -11.92
C ARG A 17 -16.74 -3.63 -10.51
N LEU A 18 -17.31 -2.47 -10.26
CA LEU A 18 -18.04 -2.14 -9.03
C LEU A 18 -19.43 -1.65 -9.40
N ARG A 19 -20.36 -1.78 -8.47
CA ARG A 19 -21.66 -1.10 -8.58
C ARG A 19 -21.48 0.38 -8.25
N ALA A 20 -22.24 1.25 -8.91
CA ALA A 20 -22.23 2.67 -8.61
C ALA A 20 -22.50 2.97 -7.12
N ASP A 21 -23.33 2.14 -6.46
CA ASP A 21 -23.66 2.28 -5.03
C ASP A 21 -22.46 2.07 -4.07
N GLN A 22 -21.36 1.51 -4.58
CA GLN A 22 -20.13 1.25 -3.81
C GLN A 22 -19.07 2.34 -4.01
N LEU A 23 -19.33 3.33 -4.88
CA LEU A 23 -18.51 4.54 -4.95
C LEU A 23 -18.63 5.29 -3.61
N ASN A 24 -17.54 5.92 -3.14
CA ASN A 24 -17.41 6.51 -1.80
C ASN A 24 -17.38 5.54 -0.61
N ARG A 25 -17.47 4.22 -0.80
CA ARG A 25 -17.26 3.23 0.27
C ARG A 25 -15.88 2.59 0.17
N GLU A 26 -15.41 2.08 1.29
CA GLU A 26 -14.24 1.20 1.31
C GLU A 26 -14.62 -0.16 0.71
N VAL A 27 -13.91 -0.53 -0.35
CA VAL A 27 -14.13 -1.80 -1.05
C VAL A 27 -12.83 -2.59 -1.12
N ARG A 28 -12.94 -3.91 -0.98
CA ARG A 28 -11.80 -4.82 -1.10
C ARG A 28 -11.56 -5.16 -2.56
N CYS A 29 -10.31 -5.02 -3.00
CA CYS A 29 -9.93 -5.47 -4.34
C CYS A 29 -10.04 -7.00 -4.44
N PRO A 30 -10.70 -7.55 -5.48
CA PRO A 30 -10.85 -9.00 -5.65
C PRO A 30 -9.52 -9.72 -5.95
N HIS A 31 -8.48 -8.99 -6.33
CA HIS A 31 -7.19 -9.58 -6.71
C HIS A 31 -6.19 -9.63 -5.55
N CYS A 32 -6.00 -8.51 -4.83
CA CYS A 32 -5.00 -8.40 -3.77
C CYS A 32 -5.60 -8.33 -2.35
N LYS A 33 -6.94 -8.30 -2.23
CA LYS A 33 -7.69 -8.18 -0.96
C LYS A 33 -7.44 -6.90 -0.16
N THR A 34 -6.61 -5.98 -0.67
CA THR A 34 -6.38 -4.66 -0.08
C THR A 34 -7.66 -3.83 -0.10
N VAL A 35 -7.93 -3.13 1.00
CA VAL A 35 -9.02 -2.16 1.11
C VAL A 35 -8.58 -0.88 0.39
N VAL A 36 -9.39 -0.41 -0.56
CA VAL A 36 -9.09 0.80 -1.33
C VAL A 36 -10.26 1.77 -1.18
N LYS A 37 -9.96 3.02 -0.84
CA LYS A 37 -10.94 4.09 -0.82
C LYS A 37 -11.06 4.66 -2.23
N ILE A 38 -12.20 4.43 -2.88
CA ILE A 38 -12.45 4.93 -4.23
C ILE A 38 -13.14 6.28 -4.11
N THR A 39 -12.38 7.35 -4.30
CA THR A 39 -12.94 8.68 -4.53
C THR A 39 -13.47 8.73 -5.95
N PRO A 40 -14.75 9.07 -6.19
CA PRO A 40 -15.24 9.35 -7.52
C PRO A 40 -14.35 10.46 -8.08
N ARG A 41 -13.79 10.23 -9.27
CA ARG A 41 -13.04 11.27 -9.95
C ARG A 41 -14.07 12.33 -10.31
N THR A 42 -14.13 13.41 -9.53
CA THR A 42 -14.99 14.53 -9.81
C THR A 42 -14.65 14.99 -11.23
N GLU A 43 -15.63 14.93 -12.12
CA GLU A 43 -15.47 15.21 -13.56
C GLU A 43 -14.95 16.63 -13.84
N THR A 44 -14.88 17.47 -12.81
CA THR A 44 -14.21 18.77 -12.79
C THR A 44 -12.78 18.71 -13.32
N ALA A 45 -12.06 17.59 -13.15
CA ALA A 45 -10.72 17.45 -13.71
C ALA A 45 -10.72 17.31 -15.25
N THR A 46 -11.79 16.80 -15.85
CA THR A 46 -11.89 16.65 -17.31
C THR A 46 -12.21 17.99 -17.96
N ALA A 47 -13.14 18.76 -17.39
CA ALA A 47 -13.47 20.10 -17.88
C ALA A 47 -12.28 21.08 -17.83
N ALA A 48 -11.43 21.00 -16.80
CA ALA A 48 -10.22 21.81 -16.72
C ALA A 48 -9.18 21.42 -17.80
N ILE A 49 -9.05 20.13 -18.12
CA ILE A 49 -8.13 19.67 -19.17
C ILE A 49 -8.66 20.03 -20.57
N GLU A 50 -9.98 19.95 -20.78
CA GLU A 50 -10.64 20.40 -22.02
C GLU A 50 -10.46 21.92 -22.21
N ALA A 51 -10.67 22.70 -21.16
CA ALA A 51 -10.47 24.16 -21.17
C ALA A 51 -8.99 24.54 -21.41
N LEU A 52 -8.03 23.77 -20.91
CA LEU A 52 -6.61 23.96 -21.23
C LEU A 52 -6.26 23.57 -22.66
N ARG A 53 -7.04 22.70 -23.30
CA ARG A 53 -6.79 22.25 -24.68
C ARG A 53 -7.21 23.29 -25.72
N ASP A 54 -8.23 24.07 -25.40
CA ASP A 54 -8.72 25.18 -26.23
C ASP A 54 -8.02 26.52 -25.93
N ALA A 55 -7.21 26.58 -24.88
CA ALA A 55 -6.40 27.76 -24.60
C ALA A 55 -5.40 27.99 -25.77
N PRO A 56 -5.35 29.19 -26.36
CA PRO A 56 -4.42 29.49 -27.44
C PRO A 56 -3.01 29.21 -26.98
N ARG A 57 -2.31 28.29 -27.67
CA ARG A 57 -0.93 27.93 -27.36
C ARG A 57 -0.12 29.22 -27.29
N PRO A 58 0.44 29.57 -26.12
CA PRO A 58 1.33 30.71 -26.05
C PRO A 58 2.55 30.36 -26.90
N THR A 59 2.78 31.15 -27.94
CA THR A 59 3.97 31.08 -28.77
C THR A 59 5.14 31.63 -27.97
N TYR A 60 5.65 30.79 -27.07
CA TYR A 60 6.94 31.08 -26.46
C TYR A 60 8.02 30.91 -27.53
N PRO A 61 9.00 31.84 -27.63
CA PRO A 61 10.16 31.61 -28.46
C PRO A 61 10.86 30.35 -27.98
N VAL A 62 11.01 29.39 -28.89
CA VAL A 62 11.71 28.12 -28.64
C VAL A 62 13.19 28.47 -28.40
N ALA A 63 13.52 28.76 -27.15
CA ALA A 63 14.89 28.77 -26.70
C ALA A 63 15.40 27.33 -26.86
N SER A 64 16.33 27.14 -27.79
CA SER A 64 17.05 25.89 -28.04
C SER A 64 17.78 25.46 -26.77
N SER A 65 17.05 24.79 -25.88
CA SER A 65 17.61 24.10 -24.74
C SER A 65 18.21 22.81 -25.28
N ARG A 66 19.49 22.89 -25.69
CA ARG A 66 20.30 21.69 -25.87
C ARG A 66 20.13 20.84 -24.61
N PRO A 67 19.66 19.58 -24.71
CA PRO A 67 19.61 18.70 -23.56
C PRO A 67 21.04 18.54 -23.07
N ARG A 68 21.35 19.14 -21.91
CA ARG A 68 22.54 18.76 -21.16
C ARG A 68 22.39 17.28 -20.91
N ALA A 69 23.27 16.48 -21.52
CA ALA A 69 23.44 15.09 -21.18
C ALA A 69 23.71 15.04 -19.67
N MET A 70 22.66 14.81 -18.89
CA MET A 70 22.79 14.45 -17.49
C MET A 70 23.55 13.14 -17.52
N SER A 71 24.80 13.20 -17.06
CA SER A 71 25.56 12.02 -16.69
C SER A 71 24.66 11.18 -15.80
N GLN A 72 24.26 10.01 -16.30
CA GLN A 72 23.66 8.96 -15.48
C GLN A 72 24.71 8.58 -14.45
N ALA A 73 24.69 9.27 -13.31
CA ALA A 73 25.35 8.80 -12.12
C ALA A 73 24.72 7.44 -11.80
N ALA A 74 25.50 6.38 -12.01
CA ALA A 74 25.13 5.01 -11.71
C ALA A 74 24.58 4.95 -10.28
N MET A 75 23.26 4.84 -10.16
CA MET A 75 22.65 4.66 -8.85
C MET A 75 23.03 3.25 -8.39
N PRO A 76 23.75 3.10 -7.27
CA PRO A 76 24.05 1.79 -6.71
C PRO A 76 22.73 1.10 -6.40
N ASN A 77 22.57 -0.07 -6.99
CA ASN A 77 21.45 -1.00 -6.92
C ASN A 77 21.25 -1.58 -5.50
N LYS A 78 21.03 -0.71 -4.51
CA LYS A 78 20.70 -1.08 -3.12
C LYS A 78 19.46 -1.96 -3.05
N SER A 79 18.57 -1.89 -4.04
CA SER A 79 17.38 -2.74 -4.17
C SER A 79 17.72 -4.23 -4.32
N VAL A 80 18.82 -4.59 -4.99
CA VAL A 80 19.20 -6.00 -5.19
C VAL A 80 19.77 -6.61 -3.91
N ALA A 81 20.53 -5.81 -3.15
CA ALA A 81 21.09 -6.24 -1.86
C ALA A 81 19.98 -6.57 -0.84
N ILE A 82 18.93 -5.75 -0.77
CA ILE A 82 17.80 -5.97 0.15
C ILE A 82 17.05 -7.26 -0.21
N VAL A 83 16.78 -7.50 -1.49
CA VAL A 83 16.07 -8.71 -1.93
C VAL A 83 16.87 -9.98 -1.58
N TRP A 84 18.19 -9.97 -1.80
CA TRP A 84 19.05 -11.09 -1.42
C TRP A 84 19.07 -11.32 0.09
N LEU A 85 19.14 -10.27 0.90
CA LEU A 85 19.18 -10.38 2.36
C LEU A 85 17.89 -11.02 2.90
N VAL A 86 16.72 -10.64 2.35
CA VAL A 86 15.44 -11.25 2.71
C VAL A 86 15.37 -12.72 2.31
N LEU A 87 15.79 -13.07 1.09
CA LEU A 87 15.76 -14.46 0.61
C LEU A 87 16.68 -15.37 1.44
N VAL A 88 17.90 -14.92 1.72
CA VAL A 88 18.85 -15.66 2.55
C VAL A 88 18.34 -15.78 3.99
N GLY A 89 17.80 -14.70 4.55
CA GLY A 89 17.26 -14.70 5.92
C GLY A 89 16.08 -15.67 6.09
N VAL A 90 15.09 -15.62 5.19
CA VAL A 90 13.93 -16.52 5.26
C VAL A 90 14.34 -17.97 5.03
N GLY A 91 15.26 -18.23 4.09
CA GLY A 91 15.80 -19.56 3.85
C GLY A 91 16.53 -20.12 5.08
N PHE A 92 17.39 -19.31 5.72
CA PHE A 92 18.13 -19.72 6.91
C PHE A 92 17.20 -20.02 8.09
N ILE A 93 16.21 -19.17 8.34
CA ILE A 93 15.20 -19.38 9.39
C ILE A 93 14.42 -20.67 9.14
N GLY A 94 13.99 -20.93 7.91
CA GLY A 94 13.29 -22.16 7.54
C GLY A 94 14.14 -23.42 7.77
N VAL A 95 15.42 -23.37 7.44
CA VAL A 95 16.37 -24.47 7.69
C VAL A 95 16.57 -24.71 9.19
N LEU A 96 16.71 -23.65 9.99
CA LEU A 96 16.84 -23.77 11.44
C LEU A 96 15.58 -24.39 12.07
N ILE A 97 14.38 -23.96 11.65
CA ILE A 97 13.11 -24.55 12.12
C ILE A 97 13.01 -26.01 11.68
N GLY A 98 13.36 -26.34 10.44
CA GLY A 98 13.35 -27.71 9.93
C GLY A 98 14.31 -28.61 10.71
N LEU A 99 15.54 -28.15 10.95
CA LEU A 99 16.50 -28.84 11.80
C LEU A 99 15.97 -29.01 13.22
N PHE A 100 15.39 -27.96 13.81
CA PHE A 100 14.81 -28.04 15.14
C PHE A 100 13.65 -29.04 15.20
N VAL A 101 12.83 -29.18 14.17
CA VAL A 101 11.76 -30.20 14.13
C VAL A 101 12.34 -31.61 13.96
N VAL A 102 13.35 -31.78 13.10
CA VAL A 102 13.97 -33.09 12.83
C VAL A 102 14.80 -33.57 14.02
N PHE A 103 15.60 -32.69 14.61
CA PHE A 103 16.49 -32.99 15.74
C PHE A 103 15.81 -32.81 17.10
N GLY A 104 14.95 -31.81 17.26
CA GLY A 104 14.20 -31.57 18.51
C GLY A 104 13.19 -32.66 18.82
N ARG A 105 12.71 -33.42 17.82
CA ARG A 105 11.95 -34.66 18.08
C ARG A 105 12.78 -35.78 18.73
N ARG A 106 14.12 -35.69 18.71
CA ARG A 106 15.02 -36.65 19.38
C ARG A 106 15.61 -36.15 20.70
N GLY A 107 15.48 -34.86 21.03
CA GLY A 107 16.09 -34.24 22.21
C GLY A 107 15.07 -33.74 23.24
N GLY A 108 14.07 -34.54 23.56
CA GLY A 108 12.96 -34.20 24.47
C GLY A 108 13.33 -34.10 25.95
N GLU A 109 14.42 -33.43 26.30
CA GLU A 109 14.71 -33.07 27.69
C GLU A 109 15.27 -31.64 27.76
N LEU A 110 14.56 -30.82 28.55
CA LEU A 110 14.92 -29.49 29.07
C LEU A 110 14.62 -28.30 28.14
N ILE A 111 13.33 -28.03 27.91
CA ILE A 111 12.87 -26.64 27.84
C ILE A 111 12.76 -26.17 29.31
N PRO A 112 13.59 -25.22 29.79
CA PRO A 112 13.31 -24.55 31.05
C PRO A 112 12.02 -23.75 30.87
N ALA A 113 11.07 -23.97 31.78
CA ALA A 113 9.84 -23.20 31.87
C ALA A 113 10.17 -21.70 31.96
N VAL A 114 10.07 -21.00 30.83
CA VAL A 114 9.97 -19.54 30.81
C VAL A 114 8.53 -19.22 31.22
N GLY A 115 8.31 -19.25 32.54
CA GLY A 115 7.19 -18.57 33.17
C GLY A 115 7.37 -17.08 32.94
N GLY A 116 6.61 -16.55 32.00
CA GLY A 116 6.56 -15.13 31.67
C GLY A 116 5.11 -14.71 31.54
N ASP A 117 4.52 -14.39 32.69
CA ASP A 117 3.31 -13.58 32.82
C ASP A 117 3.35 -12.39 31.84
N LEU A 118 2.51 -12.45 30.80
CA LEU A 118 2.15 -11.29 29.99
C LEU A 118 0.62 -11.16 29.86
N THR A 119 -0.10 -11.64 30.87
CA THR A 119 -1.51 -11.31 31.12
C THR A 119 -1.57 -10.03 31.94
N GLY A 120 -1.31 -8.88 31.31
CA GLY A 120 -1.39 -7.63 32.07
C GLY A 120 -0.79 -6.39 31.42
N GLN A 121 -1.19 -6.05 30.20
CA GLN A 121 -1.17 -4.63 29.80
C GLN A 121 -2.50 -4.22 29.19
N HIS A 122 -3.29 -3.58 30.05
CA HIS A 122 -3.96 -2.31 29.79
C HIS A 122 -4.68 -2.19 28.44
N PHE A 123 -5.86 -2.79 28.42
CA PHE A 123 -7.00 -2.29 27.65
C PHE A 123 -7.46 -0.97 28.28
N GLU A 124 -6.69 0.11 28.12
CA GLU A 124 -7.13 1.46 28.48
C GLU A 124 -7.97 2.03 27.34
N ARG A 125 -9.24 1.62 27.36
CA ARG A 125 -10.42 2.48 27.31
C ARG A 125 -10.15 3.95 26.97
N ASN A 126 -9.97 4.28 25.69
CA ASN A 126 -10.14 5.66 25.22
C ASN A 126 -11.58 5.84 24.73
N GLU A 127 -12.49 6.00 25.68
CA GLU A 127 -13.84 6.52 25.45
C GLU A 127 -13.73 8.02 25.13
N ILE A 128 -13.50 8.36 23.87
CA ILE A 128 -13.74 9.72 23.39
C ILE A 128 -15.24 9.85 23.15
N ALA A 129 -15.93 10.41 24.14
CA ALA A 129 -17.32 10.80 24.06
C ALA A 129 -17.56 11.85 22.95
N PRO A 130 -18.73 11.82 22.28
CA PRO A 130 -19.14 12.88 21.36
C PRO A 130 -19.53 14.13 22.16
N SER A 131 -18.76 15.21 22.01
CA SER A 131 -19.15 16.54 22.49
C SER A 131 -20.29 17.07 21.63
N ALA A 132 -21.52 16.89 22.10
CA ALA A 132 -22.66 17.70 21.73
C ALA A 132 -22.54 19.05 22.46
N GLY A 133 -22.31 20.12 21.70
CA GLY A 133 -22.59 21.51 22.06
C GLY A 133 -23.06 22.18 20.76
N ALA A 134 -24.33 22.53 20.56
CA ALA A 134 -25.14 23.52 21.27
C ALA A 134 -24.75 24.96 20.87
N GLU A 135 -25.74 25.64 20.27
CA GLU A 135 -25.97 27.11 20.25
C GLU A 135 -25.08 27.93 19.30
N ALA A 136 -25.56 28.88 18.47
CA ALA A 136 -26.85 29.52 18.24
C ALA A 136 -26.92 30.07 16.80
#